data_AF-A0A545AJ66-F1
#
_entry.id   AF-A0A545AJ66-F1
#
_cell.length_a   1.000
_cell.length_b   1.000
_cell.length_c   1.000
_cell.angle_alpha   90.00
_cell.angle_beta   90.00
_cell.angle_gamma   90.00
#
_symmetry.space_group_name_H-M   'P 1'
#
loop_
_entity.id
_entity.type
_entity.pdbx_description
1 polymer ?
#
loop_
_entity_poly.entity_id
_entity_poly.type
_entity_poly.pdbx_seq_one_letter_code
_entity_poly.pdbx_strand_id
1 'polypeptide(L)'
;MPGGRLTQPERQQIAVGLADGLAYAEIARRLDRPTSTVTREVLRNGGPTAYRADLAQHATAHRAHRRKRPAARPQPAPPRRDEAVREYEETFTALFRQQGLPTMTARVLSCLLIADEGSLTAAQLVAHLQVSPASVSKAIGFLEEQGLIQRRRDEGRRERYFVDDDVWYHSTIASARGIGRLAETARQGVDLLGRDTPAGTRLQNIARFSDFISESMVSAAEQVREVLHTKS
;
A
#
# COMPACT_ATOMS: atom_id res chain seq x y z
N MET A 1 15.56 -55.55 15.81
CA MET A 1 14.16 -55.06 15.74
C MET A 1 14.04 -54.06 14.60
N PRO A 2 13.33 -54.37 13.49
CA PRO A 2 13.24 -53.47 12.35
C PRO A 2 12.33 -52.27 12.70
N GLY A 3 12.90 -51.14 13.12
CA GLY A 3 12.19 -49.91 13.50
C GLY A 3 11.66 -49.09 12.31
N GLY A 4 11.13 -49.74 11.28
CA GLY A 4 10.63 -49.10 10.05
C GLY A 4 9.13 -48.79 10.09
N ARG A 5 8.69 -47.89 9.21
CA ARG A 5 7.25 -47.67 8.92
C ARG A 5 6.68 -48.97 8.35
N LEU A 6 5.43 -49.30 8.70
CA LEU A 6 4.71 -50.40 8.06
C LEU A 6 4.69 -50.19 6.55
N THR A 7 4.96 -51.27 5.83
CA THR A 7 4.92 -51.37 4.37
C THR A 7 3.50 -51.66 3.87
N GLN A 8 3.27 -51.52 2.57
CA GLN A 8 1.94 -51.81 2.00
C GLN A 8 1.49 -53.26 2.21
N PRO A 9 2.34 -54.28 1.98
CA PRO A 9 1.96 -55.67 2.24
C PRO A 9 1.60 -55.94 3.69
N GLU A 10 2.35 -55.36 4.64
CA GLU A 10 2.05 -55.50 6.07
C GLU A 10 0.68 -54.89 6.43
N ARG A 11 0.32 -53.75 5.84
CA ARG A 11 -1.02 -53.16 6.05
C ARG A 11 -2.15 -54.00 5.47
N GLN A 12 -1.92 -54.66 4.34
CA GLN A 12 -2.91 -55.59 3.75
C GLN A 12 -3.14 -56.78 4.68
N GLN A 13 -2.08 -57.35 5.26
CA GLN A 13 -2.19 -58.44 6.23
C GLN A 13 -2.90 -58.00 7.53
N ILE A 14 -2.73 -56.76 7.98
CA ILE A 14 -3.53 -56.19 9.07
C ILE A 14 -5.02 -56.16 8.68
N ALA A 15 -5.34 -55.67 7.47
CA ALA A 15 -6.74 -55.58 7.02
C ALA A 15 -7.40 -56.97 6.91
N VAL A 16 -6.69 -57.97 6.40
CA VAL A 16 -7.17 -59.37 6.34
C VAL A 16 -7.38 -59.92 7.75
N GLY A 17 -6.40 -59.78 8.64
CA GLY A 17 -6.52 -60.29 10.01
C GLY A 17 -7.67 -59.64 10.80
N LEU A 18 -7.98 -58.37 10.54
CA LEU A 18 -9.14 -57.69 11.11
C LEU A 18 -10.47 -58.24 10.55
N ALA A 19 -10.54 -58.51 9.24
CA ALA A 19 -11.71 -59.08 8.62
C ALA A 19 -11.99 -60.51 9.14
N ASP A 20 -10.94 -61.26 9.43
CA ASP A 20 -11.01 -62.60 10.04
C ASP A 20 -11.29 -62.56 11.56
N GLY A 21 -11.48 -61.38 12.15
CA GLY A 21 -11.78 -61.22 13.58
C GLY A 21 -10.62 -61.51 14.52
N LEU A 22 -9.37 -61.51 14.04
CA LEU A 22 -8.20 -61.80 14.86
C LEU A 22 -7.88 -60.65 15.83
N ALA A 23 -7.40 -61.01 17.01
CA ALA A 23 -6.89 -60.04 17.98
C ALA A 23 -5.60 -59.37 17.49
N TYR A 24 -5.39 -58.09 17.85
CA TYR A 24 -4.24 -57.31 17.39
C TYR A 24 -2.87 -57.94 17.73
N ALA A 25 -2.77 -58.64 18.86
CA ALA A 25 -1.55 -59.34 19.25
C ALA A 25 -1.20 -60.49 18.30
N GLU A 26 -2.21 -61.20 17.79
CA GLU A 26 -2.03 -62.30 16.85
C GLU A 26 -1.64 -61.78 15.45
N ILE A 27 -2.29 -60.69 15.00
CA ILE A 27 -1.91 -60.01 13.77
C ILE A 27 -0.45 -59.52 13.85
N ALA A 28 -0.08 -58.90 14.97
CA ALA A 28 1.27 -58.38 15.19
C ALA A 28 2.33 -59.49 15.20
N ARG A 29 2.02 -60.64 15.81
CA ARG A 29 2.89 -61.83 15.82
C ARG A 29 3.13 -62.38 14.41
N ARG A 30 2.10 -62.43 13.56
CA ARG A 30 2.22 -62.88 12.16
C ARG A 30 3.08 -61.94 11.31
N LEU A 31 3.12 -60.66 11.66
CA LEU A 31 3.92 -59.63 10.98
C LEU A 31 5.35 -59.51 11.52
N ASP A 32 5.70 -60.25 12.58
CA ASP A 32 6.91 -60.02 13.38
C ASP A 32 7.06 -58.54 13.82
N ARG A 33 5.94 -57.95 14.27
CA ARG A 33 5.85 -56.56 14.75
C ARG A 33 5.34 -56.49 16.18
N PRO A 34 5.70 -55.43 16.94
CA PRO A 34 5.07 -55.18 18.23
C PRO A 34 3.56 -54.92 18.11
N THR A 35 2.75 -55.45 19.04
CA THR A 35 1.30 -55.24 19.11
C THR A 35 0.90 -53.76 19.12
N SER A 36 1.73 -52.91 19.74
CA SER A 36 1.51 -51.46 19.79
C SER A 36 1.62 -50.79 18.42
N THR A 37 2.32 -51.39 17.45
CA THR A 37 2.45 -50.88 16.08
C THR A 37 1.15 -51.10 15.31
N VAL A 38 0.60 -52.32 15.37
CA VAL A 38 -0.68 -52.66 14.74
C VAL A 38 -1.81 -51.85 15.37
N THR A 39 -1.87 -51.79 16.71
CA THR A 39 -2.91 -51.03 17.42
C THR A 39 -2.91 -49.55 17.04
N ARG A 40 -1.73 -48.90 17.01
CA ARG A 40 -1.62 -47.49 16.63
C ARG A 40 -1.94 -47.25 15.16
N GLU A 41 -1.54 -48.17 14.28
CA GLU A 41 -1.85 -48.08 12.85
C GLU A 41 -3.35 -48.16 12.60
N VAL A 42 -4.04 -49.12 13.20
CA VAL A 42 -5.48 -49.33 13.05
C VAL A 42 -6.27 -48.14 13.60
N LEU A 43 -5.98 -47.72 14.84
CA LEU A 43 -6.67 -46.59 15.46
C LEU A 43 -6.45 -45.27 14.70
N ARG A 44 -5.27 -45.07 14.11
CA ARG A 44 -4.93 -43.85 13.37
C ARG A 44 -5.59 -43.78 11.98
N ASN A 45 -6.05 -44.89 11.44
CA ASN A 45 -6.59 -44.97 10.07
C ASN A 45 -8.03 -45.55 10.04
N GLY A 46 -8.86 -45.17 11.01
CA GLY A 46 -10.30 -45.43 11.00
C GLY A 46 -10.79 -46.46 12.03
N GLY A 47 -9.89 -47.10 12.77
CA GLY A 47 -10.26 -48.13 13.75
C GLY A 47 -10.60 -49.49 13.12
N PRO A 48 -10.85 -50.53 13.94
CA PRO A 48 -10.93 -51.92 13.47
C PRO A 48 -12.02 -52.17 12.44
N THR A 49 -13.16 -51.46 12.54
CA THR A 49 -14.33 -51.66 11.66
C THR A 49 -14.22 -50.93 10.33
N ALA A 50 -13.38 -49.89 10.23
CA ALA A 50 -13.25 -49.06 9.03
C ALA A 50 -11.82 -49.05 8.45
N TYR A 51 -10.91 -49.88 8.98
CA TYR A 51 -9.54 -49.94 8.53
C TYR A 51 -9.43 -50.42 7.08
N ARG A 52 -8.72 -49.65 6.24
CA ARG A 52 -8.40 -50.00 4.85
C ARG A 52 -6.92 -49.76 4.58
N ALA A 53 -6.22 -50.78 4.09
CA ALA A 53 -4.77 -50.75 3.88
C ALA A 53 -4.34 -49.64 2.90
N ASP A 54 -5.05 -49.48 1.78
CA ASP A 54 -4.72 -48.48 0.75
C ASP A 54 -4.91 -47.04 1.27
N LEU A 55 -6.01 -46.78 2.00
CA LEU A 55 -6.25 -45.48 2.63
C LEU A 55 -5.18 -45.13 3.67
N ALA A 56 -4.78 -46.12 4.48
CA ALA A 56 -3.74 -45.95 5.48
C ALA A 56 -2.37 -45.63 4.85
N GLN A 57 -2.05 -46.22 3.71
CA GLN A 57 -0.83 -45.92 2.95
C GLN A 57 -0.86 -44.54 2.30
N HIS A 58 -1.96 -44.16 1.64
CA HIS A 58 -2.12 -42.82 1.08
C HIS A 58 -2.04 -41.73 2.17
N ALA A 59 -2.72 -41.92 3.31
CA ALA A 59 -2.63 -41.00 4.45
C ALA A 59 -1.19 -40.88 4.99
N THR A 60 -0.45 -41.98 5.02
CA THR A 60 0.94 -42.03 5.45
C THR A 60 1.88 -41.29 4.48
N ALA A 61 1.64 -41.39 3.17
CA ALA A 61 2.36 -40.67 2.12
C ALA A 61 2.06 -39.15 2.15
N HIS A 62 0.78 -38.77 2.27
CA HIS A 62 0.37 -37.36 2.38
C HIS A 62 1.00 -36.65 3.59
N ARG A 63 1.07 -37.33 4.74
CA ARG A 63 1.71 -36.78 5.95
C ARG A 63 3.23 -36.63 5.79
N ALA A 64 3.88 -37.56 5.10
CA ALA A 64 5.31 -37.46 4.81
C ALA A 64 5.62 -36.27 3.87
N HIS A 65 4.78 -36.06 2.86
CA HIS A 65 4.90 -34.90 1.96
C HIS A 65 4.62 -33.57 2.67
N ARG A 66 3.63 -33.49 3.57
CA ARG A 66 3.32 -32.26 4.31
C ARG A 66 4.47 -31.81 5.23
N ARG A 67 5.24 -32.74 5.79
CA ARG A 67 6.43 -32.43 6.61
C ARG A 67 7.63 -31.90 5.81
N LYS A 68 7.66 -32.11 4.48
CA LYS A 68 8.76 -31.68 3.61
C LYS A 68 8.53 -30.32 2.94
N ARG A 69 7.34 -29.72 3.14
CA ARG A 69 7.03 -28.36 2.68
C ARG A 69 7.60 -27.37 3.71
N PRO A 70 8.53 -26.47 3.33
CA PRO A 70 9.00 -25.44 4.26
C PRO A 70 7.79 -24.61 4.70
N ALA A 71 7.72 -24.30 6.00
CA ALA A 71 6.68 -23.44 6.55
C ALA A 71 6.63 -22.15 5.73
N ALA A 72 5.43 -21.76 5.28
CA ALA A 72 5.23 -20.43 4.73
C ALA A 72 5.73 -19.42 5.78
N ARG A 73 6.59 -18.48 5.38
CA ARG A 73 6.98 -17.36 6.23
C ARG A 73 5.70 -16.76 6.81
N PRO A 74 5.62 -16.47 8.13
CA PRO A 74 4.51 -15.70 8.65
C PRO A 74 4.44 -14.41 7.84
N GLN A 75 3.27 -14.12 7.27
CA GLN A 75 3.01 -12.77 6.75
C GLN A 75 3.28 -11.81 7.91
N PRO A 76 4.07 -10.74 7.71
CA PRO A 76 4.23 -9.75 8.74
C PRO A 76 2.83 -9.30 9.17
N ALA A 77 2.63 -9.19 10.49
CA ALA A 77 1.40 -8.62 11.02
C ALA A 77 1.15 -7.28 10.32
N PRO A 78 -0.12 -6.92 10.01
CA PRO A 78 -0.40 -5.63 9.40
C PRO A 78 0.29 -4.53 10.22
N PRO A 79 0.95 -3.55 9.56
CA PRO A 79 1.70 -2.51 10.25
C PRO A 79 0.81 -1.86 11.31
N ARG A 80 1.42 -1.47 12.44
CA ARG A 80 0.69 -0.65 13.41
C ARG A 80 0.20 0.60 12.68
N ARG A 81 -1.00 1.09 13.02
CA ARG A 81 -1.61 2.25 12.33
C ARG A 81 -0.60 3.40 12.15
N ASP A 82 0.21 3.69 13.16
CA ASP A 82 1.23 4.74 13.12
C ASP A 82 2.34 4.49 12.08
N GLU A 83 2.76 3.23 11.89
CA GLU A 83 3.74 2.86 10.87
C GLU A 83 3.14 3.00 9.46
N ALA A 84 1.88 2.57 9.29
CA ALA A 84 1.17 2.71 8.02
C ALA A 84 0.94 4.19 7.64
N VAL A 85 0.60 5.04 8.62
CA VAL A 85 0.43 6.48 8.41
C VAL A 85 1.74 7.14 8.00
N ARG A 86 2.88 6.75 8.60
CA ARG A 86 4.21 7.25 8.21
C ARG A 86 4.59 6.84 6.79
N GLU A 87 4.37 5.58 6.42
CA GLU A 87 4.62 5.11 5.05
C GLU A 87 3.75 5.86 4.02
N TYR A 88 2.51 6.16 4.40
CA TYR A 88 1.60 6.94 3.56
C TYR A 88 2.04 8.41 3.44
N GLU A 89 2.52 9.03 4.52
CA GLU A 89 3.12 10.36 4.51
C GLU A 89 4.37 10.43 3.61
N GLU A 90 5.23 9.41 3.64
CA GLU A 90 6.38 9.29 2.75
C GLU A 90 5.96 9.15 1.29
N THR A 91 4.89 8.42 1.01
CA THR A 91 4.32 8.27 -0.34
C THR A 91 3.84 9.63 -0.88
N PHE A 92 3.09 10.40 -0.10
CA PHE A 92 2.68 11.76 -0.48
C PHE A 92 3.88 12.68 -0.68
N THR A 93 4.88 12.61 0.21
CA THR A 93 6.11 13.39 0.07
C THR A 93 6.82 13.08 -1.25
N ALA A 94 6.91 11.81 -1.63
CA ALA A 94 7.51 11.39 -2.90
C ALA A 94 6.73 11.93 -4.11
N LEU A 95 5.40 11.88 -4.07
CA LEU A 95 4.54 12.44 -5.13
C LEU A 95 4.74 13.94 -5.31
N PHE A 96 4.73 14.73 -4.23
CA PHE A 96 4.93 16.18 -4.33
C PHE A 96 6.33 16.55 -4.83
N ARG A 97 7.35 15.77 -4.47
CA ARG A 97 8.71 15.97 -5.02
C ARG A 97 8.77 15.71 -6.52
N GLN A 98 8.07 14.69 -7.01
CA GLN A 98 7.97 14.43 -8.45
C GLN A 98 7.25 15.57 -9.18
N GLN A 99 6.33 16.27 -8.51
CA GLN A 99 5.66 17.46 -9.03
C GLN A 99 6.49 18.75 -8.92
N GLY A 100 7.73 18.67 -8.43
CA GLY A 100 8.68 19.77 -8.40
C GLY A 100 8.72 20.57 -7.09
N LEU A 101 7.98 20.16 -6.05
CA LEU A 101 8.10 20.80 -4.74
C LEU A 101 9.48 20.52 -4.11
N PRO A 102 10.11 21.52 -3.49
CA PRO A 102 11.30 21.29 -2.68
C PRO A 102 11.03 20.26 -1.58
N THR A 103 12.01 19.41 -1.27
CA THR A 103 11.86 18.28 -0.34
C THR A 103 11.21 18.68 0.99
N MET A 104 11.65 19.78 1.60
CA MET A 104 11.09 20.23 2.89
C MET A 104 9.66 20.74 2.76
N THR A 105 9.34 21.44 1.67
CA THR A 105 7.99 21.91 1.34
C THR A 105 7.03 20.73 1.17
N ALA A 106 7.45 19.69 0.43
CA ALA A 106 6.69 18.47 0.23
C ALA A 106 6.42 17.73 1.56
N ARG A 107 7.43 17.66 2.44
CA ARG A 107 7.29 17.05 3.77
C ARG A 107 6.29 17.81 4.65
N VAL A 108 6.42 19.14 4.74
CA VAL A 108 5.49 19.98 5.54
C VAL A 108 4.05 19.84 5.04
N LEU A 109 3.83 19.90 3.72
CA LEU A 109 2.50 19.72 3.14
C LEU A 109 1.92 18.34 3.44
N SER A 110 2.72 17.28 3.33
CA SER A 110 2.30 15.91 3.65
C SER A 110 1.91 15.75 5.12
N CYS A 111 2.67 16.33 6.05
CA CYS A 111 2.30 16.33 7.47
C CYS A 111 0.95 17.01 7.71
N LEU A 112 0.73 18.18 7.09
CA LEU A 112 -0.49 18.95 7.27
C LEU A 112 -1.72 18.24 6.67
N LEU A 113 -1.56 17.56 5.53
CA LEU A 113 -2.60 16.75 4.88
C LEU A 113 -3.08 15.58 5.74
N ILE A 114 -2.18 14.99 6.53
CA ILE A 114 -2.43 13.74 7.25
C ILE A 114 -2.67 14.00 8.75
N ALA A 115 -2.48 15.23 9.23
CA ALA A 115 -2.70 15.59 10.62
C ALA A 115 -4.15 15.32 11.04
N ASP A 116 -4.36 14.46 12.05
CA ASP A 116 -5.70 14.11 12.55
C ASP A 116 -6.50 15.35 13.04
N GLU A 117 -5.83 16.37 13.57
CA GLU A 117 -6.44 17.64 14.00
C GLU A 117 -6.77 18.59 12.83
N GLY A 118 -6.40 18.24 11.58
CA GLY A 118 -6.54 19.08 10.38
C GLY A 118 -5.65 20.32 10.37
N SER A 119 -4.87 20.57 11.43
CA SER A 119 -3.96 21.70 11.54
C SER A 119 -2.80 21.41 12.47
N LEU A 120 -1.66 22.05 12.23
CA LEU A 120 -0.46 21.95 13.08
C LEU A 120 0.16 23.32 13.34
N THR A 121 0.81 23.47 14.49
CA THR A 121 1.69 24.62 14.79
C THR A 121 3.08 24.40 14.20
N ALA A 122 3.85 25.49 14.03
CA ALA A 122 5.25 25.39 13.62
C ALA A 122 6.09 24.52 14.56
N ALA A 123 5.81 24.55 15.88
CA ALA A 123 6.49 23.72 16.86
C ALA A 123 6.18 22.22 16.70
N GLN A 124 4.92 21.87 16.40
CA GLN A 124 4.54 20.49 16.10
C GLN A 124 5.17 20.00 14.80
N LEU A 125 5.23 20.84 13.76
CA LEU A 125 5.92 20.52 12.51
C LEU A 125 7.41 20.27 12.73
N VAL A 126 8.08 21.11 13.52
CA VAL A 126 9.49 20.92 13.92
C VAL A 126 9.68 19.59 14.65
N ALA A 127 8.81 19.29 15.62
CA ALA A 127 8.89 18.08 16.41
C ALA A 127 8.60 16.81 15.59
N HIS A 128 7.63 16.84 14.68
CA HIS A 128 7.28 15.70 13.84
C HIS A 128 8.35 15.44 12.76
N LEU A 129 8.80 16.50 12.08
CA LEU A 129 9.75 16.39 10.98
C LEU A 129 11.21 16.24 11.43
N GLN A 130 11.51 16.56 12.69
CA GLN A 130 12.86 16.54 13.29
C GLN A 130 13.83 17.44 12.52
N VAL A 131 13.42 18.69 12.27
CA VAL A 131 14.19 19.68 11.49
C VAL A 131 14.27 21.03 12.20
N SER A 132 15.11 21.94 11.71
CA SER A 132 15.23 23.27 12.30
C SER A 132 13.96 24.11 12.15
N PRO A 133 13.63 25.00 13.12
CA PRO A 133 12.53 25.95 12.98
C PRO A 133 12.62 26.81 11.72
N ALA A 134 13.83 27.25 11.34
CA ALA A 134 14.04 28.06 10.14
C ALA A 134 13.66 27.32 8.85
N SER A 135 13.94 26.01 8.76
CA SER A 135 13.54 25.19 7.61
C SER A 135 12.02 25.09 7.49
N VAL A 136 11.33 24.93 8.63
CA VAL A 136 9.85 24.91 8.67
C VAL A 136 9.28 26.27 8.28
N SER A 137 9.79 27.37 8.85
CA SER A 137 9.33 28.72 8.51
C SER A 137 9.47 29.02 7.01
N LYS A 138 10.59 28.63 6.39
CA LYS A 138 10.80 28.82 4.95
C LYS A 138 9.83 28.00 4.11
N ALA A 139 9.58 26.74 4.48
CA ALA A 139 8.63 25.88 3.80
C ALA A 139 7.19 26.39 3.93
N ILE A 140 6.80 26.84 5.12
CA ILE A 140 5.50 27.47 5.38
C ILE A 140 5.31 28.72 4.52
N GLY A 141 6.28 29.64 4.53
CA GLY A 141 6.18 30.86 3.72
C GLY A 141 6.02 30.57 2.23
N PHE A 142 6.77 29.59 1.72
CA PHE A 142 6.59 29.13 0.34
C PHE A 142 5.19 28.56 0.08
N LEU A 143 4.68 27.70 0.98
CA LEU A 143 3.34 27.10 0.82
C LEU A 143 2.23 28.17 0.92
N GLU A 144 2.36 29.14 1.83
CA GLU A 144 1.42 30.28 1.93
C GLU A 144 1.46 31.14 0.65
N GLU A 145 2.65 31.47 0.13
CA GLU A 145 2.81 32.22 -1.12
C GLU A 145 2.17 31.51 -2.33
N GLN A 146 2.23 30.18 -2.36
CA GLN A 146 1.57 29.37 -3.39
C GLN A 146 0.08 29.13 -3.12
N GLY A 147 -0.46 29.60 -2.00
CA GLY A 147 -1.86 29.38 -1.60
C GLY A 147 -2.19 27.93 -1.24
N LEU A 148 -1.18 27.12 -0.90
CA LEU A 148 -1.31 25.69 -0.58
C LEU A 148 -1.58 25.43 0.91
N ILE A 149 -1.42 26.43 1.77
CA ILE A 149 -1.81 26.37 3.18
C ILE A 149 -2.35 27.72 3.60
N GLN A 150 -3.12 27.72 4.68
CA GLN A 150 -3.56 28.93 5.37
C GLN A 150 -3.07 28.95 6.81
N ARG A 151 -2.95 30.15 7.35
CA ARG A 151 -2.58 30.42 8.73
C ARG A 151 -3.76 31.03 9.48
N ARG A 152 -4.13 30.41 10.59
CA ARG A 152 -5.15 30.90 11.52
C ARG A 152 -4.56 31.05 12.92
N ARG A 153 -5.01 32.08 13.65
CA ARG A 153 -4.73 32.20 15.08
C ARG A 153 -5.81 31.45 15.84
N ASP A 154 -5.38 30.53 16.69
CA ASP A 154 -6.25 29.77 17.58
C ASP A 154 -6.71 30.65 18.77
N GLU A 155 -7.49 30.12 19.72
CA GLU A 155 -7.92 30.82 20.95
C GLU A 155 -6.74 31.31 21.83
N GLY A 156 -5.49 30.96 21.49
CA GLY A 156 -4.26 31.50 22.07
C GLY A 156 -3.40 32.34 21.09
N ARG A 157 -2.21 32.78 21.54
CA ARG A 157 -1.25 33.51 20.67
C ARG A 157 -0.50 32.64 19.65
N ARG A 158 -0.86 31.37 19.47
CA ARG A 158 -0.12 30.43 18.62
C ARG A 158 -0.76 30.33 17.24
N GLU A 159 0.08 30.41 16.21
CA GLU A 159 -0.33 30.28 14.82
C GLU A 159 -0.44 28.78 14.45
N ARG A 160 -1.58 28.40 13.89
CA ARG A 160 -1.86 27.08 13.33
C ARG A 160 -1.96 27.18 11.81
N TYR A 161 -1.44 26.15 11.15
CA TYR A 161 -1.40 26.00 9.71
C TYR A 161 -2.30 24.84 9.33
N PHE A 162 -3.07 24.99 8.26
CA PHE A 162 -3.96 23.95 7.74
C PHE A 162 -3.96 23.98 6.22
N VAL A 163 -4.27 22.84 5.61
CA VAL A 163 -4.52 22.71 4.18
C VAL A 163 -5.98 23.12 3.98
N ASP A 164 -6.20 24.15 3.17
CA ASP A 164 -7.54 24.60 2.81
C ASP A 164 -8.20 23.57 1.88
N ASP A 165 -9.52 23.40 1.94
CA ASP A 165 -10.27 22.64 0.93
C ASP A 165 -10.09 23.28 -0.45
N ASP A 166 -9.89 24.60 -0.49
CA ASP A 166 -9.55 25.36 -1.69
C ASP A 166 -8.09 25.17 -2.17
N VAL A 167 -7.24 24.38 -1.49
CA VAL A 167 -5.83 24.16 -1.93
C VAL A 167 -5.76 23.57 -3.32
N TRP A 168 -6.63 22.61 -3.63
CA TRP A 168 -6.70 22.01 -4.96
C TRP A 168 -7.20 23.01 -5.99
N TYR A 169 -8.13 23.89 -5.61
CA TYR A 169 -8.58 25.00 -6.44
C TYR A 169 -7.43 25.99 -6.69
N HIS A 170 -6.79 26.50 -5.65
CA HIS A 170 -5.69 27.46 -5.75
C HIS A 170 -4.49 26.91 -6.51
N SER A 171 -4.13 25.63 -6.30
CA SER A 171 -3.10 24.94 -7.07
C SER A 171 -3.46 24.86 -8.55
N THR A 172 -4.70 24.48 -8.88
CA THR A 172 -5.17 24.42 -10.27
C THR A 172 -5.13 25.80 -10.93
N ILE A 173 -5.57 26.85 -10.23
CA ILE A 173 -5.48 28.23 -10.71
C ILE A 173 -4.02 28.68 -10.89
N ALA A 174 -3.13 28.33 -9.97
CA ALA A 174 -1.70 28.66 -10.07
C ALA A 174 -1.04 27.96 -11.28
N SER A 175 -1.34 26.68 -11.50
CA SER A 175 -0.90 25.93 -12.68
C SER A 175 -1.43 26.53 -13.97
N ALA A 176 -2.72 26.88 -14.02
CA ALA A 176 -3.32 27.55 -15.17
C ALA A 176 -2.60 28.87 -15.49
N ARG A 177 -2.37 29.72 -14.49
CA ARG A 177 -1.58 30.97 -14.65
C ARG A 177 -0.17 30.70 -15.19
N GLY A 178 0.49 29.64 -14.72
CA GLY A 178 1.79 29.22 -15.23
C GLY A 178 1.76 28.87 -16.72
N ILE A 179 0.76 28.12 -17.15
CA ILE A 179 0.53 27.75 -18.55
C ILE A 179 0.17 28.99 -19.39
N GLY A 180 -0.64 29.90 -18.87
CA GLY A 180 -0.96 31.17 -19.52
C GLY A 180 0.28 32.04 -19.80
N ARG A 181 1.24 32.10 -18.84
CA ARG A 181 2.52 32.79 -19.05
C ARG A 181 3.37 32.14 -20.14
N LEU A 182 3.36 30.81 -20.25
CA LEU A 182 4.02 30.10 -21.35
C LEU A 182 3.39 30.49 -22.70
N ALA A 183 2.06 30.58 -22.78
CA ALA A 183 1.36 30.98 -23.99
C ALA A 183 1.72 32.41 -24.41
N GLU A 184 1.77 33.34 -23.45
CA GLU A 184 2.18 34.73 -23.68
C GLU A 184 3.62 34.82 -24.20
N THR A 185 4.54 34.08 -23.57
CA THR A 185 5.95 34.04 -23.97
C THR A 185 6.10 33.46 -25.39
N ALA A 186 5.34 32.42 -25.72
CA ALA A 186 5.32 31.84 -27.06
C ALA A 186 4.81 32.85 -28.11
N ARG A 187 3.77 33.65 -27.80
CA ARG A 187 3.28 34.72 -28.70
C ARG A 187 4.34 35.79 -28.97
N GLN A 188 5.07 36.23 -27.94
CA GLN A 188 6.19 37.17 -28.12
C GLN A 188 7.24 36.60 -29.10
N GLY A 189 7.55 35.31 -28.98
CA GLY A 189 8.47 34.65 -29.90
C GLY A 189 7.94 34.52 -31.33
N VAL A 190 6.62 34.37 -31.52
CA VAL A 190 5.99 34.40 -32.85
C VAL A 190 6.18 35.76 -33.52
N ASP A 191 5.94 36.84 -32.78
CA ASP A 191 6.07 38.20 -33.33
C ASP A 191 7.54 38.55 -33.63
N LEU A 192 8.49 38.01 -32.84
CA LEU A 192 9.93 38.19 -33.05
C LEU A 192 10.48 37.38 -34.24
N LEU A 193 10.10 36.10 -34.33
CA LEU A 193 10.67 35.15 -35.31
C LEU A 193 9.89 35.12 -36.63
N GLY A 194 8.73 35.79 -36.70
CA GLY A 194 7.86 35.80 -37.87
C GLY A 194 6.99 34.56 -37.95
N ARG A 195 5.69 34.77 -38.22
CA ARG A 195 4.65 33.74 -38.29
C ARG A 195 4.89 32.69 -39.37
N ASP A 196 5.49 33.11 -40.47
CA ASP A 196 5.73 32.25 -41.63
C ASP A 196 6.98 31.38 -41.51
N THR A 197 7.72 31.50 -40.40
CA THR A 197 8.86 30.63 -40.15
C THR A 197 8.43 29.31 -39.50
N PRO A 198 9.19 28.22 -39.70
CA PRO A 198 8.94 26.97 -38.98
C PRO A 198 8.98 27.13 -37.45
N ALA A 199 9.78 28.07 -36.94
CA ALA A 199 9.84 28.38 -35.50
C ALA A 199 8.59 29.12 -35.03
N GLY A 200 8.14 30.14 -35.77
CA GLY A 200 6.89 30.85 -35.52
C GLY A 200 5.69 29.90 -35.52
N THR A 201 5.61 28.99 -36.49
CA THR A 201 4.55 27.96 -36.54
C THR A 201 4.52 27.08 -35.30
N ARG A 202 5.68 26.60 -34.81
CA ARG A 202 5.74 25.80 -33.57
C ARG A 202 5.29 26.60 -32.35
N LEU A 203 5.77 27.83 -32.20
CA LEU A 203 5.40 28.69 -31.08
C LEU A 203 3.92 29.07 -31.10
N GLN A 204 3.35 29.30 -32.29
CA GLN A 204 1.93 29.54 -32.47
C GLN A 204 1.08 28.33 -32.02
N ASN A 205 1.56 27.12 -32.27
CA ASN A 205 0.89 25.89 -31.81
C ASN A 205 0.99 25.73 -30.29
N ILE A 206 2.16 26.00 -29.70
CA ILE A 206 2.36 25.99 -28.24
C ILE A 206 1.44 27.01 -27.57
N ALA A 207 1.37 28.23 -28.09
CA ALA A 207 0.51 29.28 -27.56
C ALA A 207 -0.96 28.84 -27.56
N ARG A 208 -1.47 28.39 -28.73
CA ARG A 208 -2.87 27.95 -28.86
C ARG A 208 -3.22 26.81 -27.91
N PHE A 209 -2.36 25.79 -27.83
CA PHE A 209 -2.60 24.67 -26.93
C PHE A 209 -2.58 25.10 -25.46
N SER A 210 -1.60 25.93 -25.08
CA SER A 210 -1.44 26.40 -23.70
C SER A 210 -2.61 27.29 -23.28
N ASP A 211 -3.10 28.19 -24.14
CA ASP A 211 -4.30 29.01 -23.87
C ASP A 211 -5.49 28.11 -23.56
N PHE A 212 -5.78 27.13 -24.44
CA PHE A 212 -6.89 26.22 -24.26
C PHE A 212 -6.82 25.44 -22.95
N ILE A 213 -5.64 24.90 -22.60
CA ILE A 213 -5.47 24.16 -21.34
C ILE A 213 -5.62 25.09 -20.14
N SER A 214 -5.01 26.28 -20.17
CA SER A 214 -5.11 27.27 -19.10
C SER A 214 -6.58 27.65 -18.85
N GLU A 215 -7.33 28.00 -19.90
CA GLU A 215 -8.75 28.36 -19.79
C GLU A 215 -9.61 27.18 -19.30
N SER A 216 -9.36 25.98 -19.83
CA SER A 216 -10.08 24.77 -19.41
C SER A 216 -9.85 24.45 -17.94
N MET A 217 -8.62 24.60 -17.45
CA MET A 217 -8.29 24.40 -16.04
C MET A 217 -8.99 25.40 -15.13
N VAL A 218 -9.01 26.69 -15.50
CA VAL A 218 -9.74 27.73 -14.74
C VAL A 218 -11.23 27.42 -14.70
N SER A 219 -11.82 27.14 -15.86
CA SER A 219 -13.26 26.84 -15.95
C SER A 219 -13.66 25.61 -15.12
N ALA A 220 -12.88 24.53 -15.20
CA ALA A 220 -13.12 23.33 -14.41
C ALA A 220 -12.97 23.58 -12.90
N ALA A 221 -11.95 24.36 -12.50
CA ALA A 221 -11.75 24.71 -11.10
C ALA A 221 -12.92 25.53 -10.54
N GLU A 222 -13.44 26.49 -11.30
CA GLU A 222 -14.60 27.31 -10.93
C GLU A 222 -15.87 26.46 -10.77
N GLN A 223 -16.13 25.53 -11.69
CA GLN A 223 -17.27 24.61 -11.60
C GLN A 223 -17.22 23.72 -10.34
N VAL A 224 -16.06 23.14 -10.04
CA VAL A 224 -15.89 22.30 -8.85
C VAL A 224 -16.03 23.12 -7.57
N ARG A 225 -15.56 24.38 -7.57
CA ARG A 225 -15.76 25.30 -6.45
C ARG A 225 -17.25 25.53 -6.17
N GLU A 226 -18.06 25.75 -7.19
CA GLU A 226 -19.52 25.89 -7.01
C GLU A 226 -20.14 24.64 -6.40
N VAL A 227 -19.72 23.44 -6.83
CA VAL A 227 -20.24 22.16 -6.30
C VAL A 227 -19.81 21.92 -4.85
N LEU A 228 -18.56 22.18 -4.50
CA LEU A 228 -18.03 21.97 -3.14
C LEU A 228 -18.52 23.01 -2.13
N HIS A 229 -18.81 24.24 -2.57
CA HIS A 229 -19.31 25.33 -1.71
C HIS A 229 -20.83 25.52 -1.76
N THR A 230 -21.57 24.65 -2.46
CA THR A 230 -23.04 24.60 -2.34
C THR A 230 -23.41 24.05 -0.96
N LYS A 231 -23.59 24.98 -0.01
CA LYS A 231 -24.05 24.71 1.35
C LYS A 231 -25.30 23.81 1.37
N SER A 232 -25.23 22.70 2.12
CA SER A 232 -26.39 22.22 2.89
C SER A 232 -26.60 23.12 4.10
#